data_AF-A0A1H7VH09-F1
#
_entry.id   AF-A0A1H7VH09-F1
#
_cell.length_a   1.000
_cell.length_b   1.000
_cell.length_c   1.000
_cell.angle_alpha   90.00
_cell.angle_beta   90.00
_cell.angle_gamma   90.00
#
_symmetry.space_group_name_H-M   'P 1'
#
loop_
_entity.id
_entity.type
_entity.pdbx_description
1 polymer ?
#
loop_
_entity_poly.entity_id
_entity_poly.type
_entity_poly.pdbx_seq_one_letter_code
_entity_poly.pdbx_strand_id
1 'polypeptide(L)'
;MIKKIIYIYLLLILGNQLIFSQADYISWEFKGGSLLNNPDGTSTGPGSEPAGLDVATIPNTSITRGRLRSAILGDLDNDGDLDFISGSQGGTIHYFKNEGTITSPNWVAASIPSLDTIWIDRNLTVRNQNRPQLTDIDDDGDLDLFIGTDYDYERDRNNDVLFYRNTGTPEVPVFEYVPDGIPGLNDQEIAEFPGLGFVDLDNDSDLDLVALGSDKLTYYKNIGTKNNPIFERQSEANSPWMDESAFNNMDVPIPVFEDFDKDGDLDMFFMIDNGFVRWLENTGTSTVPNFASVQNLFNGELTRGEIGSFPTIDFGDVDGDGLKDAILGSFNVARFAWFKQIPICIAPDIPNITATTELCEGESTTITISGDLNIASTWSIYTDSCGGNLLGTTTTNTSTFEVTPTAPSTTYYIRAEDGDISCIDETTANCITITINVSPNDDPSFSYDQAIYCANQSNTTPAITGLAGGVFASTTGLVIDPSSGVINIADSDAGDYVVTYTTNGTCPNSSQVNVNITELDDP
;
A
#
# COMPACT_ATOMS: atom_id res chain seq x y z
N MET A 1 -5.03 -33.70 -6.39
CA MET A 1 -4.04 -32.77 -6.98
C MET A 1 -4.68 -31.43 -7.39
N ILE A 2 -5.82 -31.44 -8.09
CA ILE A 2 -6.53 -30.21 -8.54
C ILE A 2 -7.03 -29.30 -7.39
N LYS A 3 -7.49 -29.86 -6.25
CA LYS A 3 -7.92 -29.05 -5.08
C LYS A 3 -6.80 -28.30 -4.35
N LYS A 4 -5.54 -28.74 -4.44
CA LYS A 4 -4.39 -28.04 -3.83
C LYS A 4 -3.91 -26.86 -4.67
N ILE A 5 -4.06 -26.96 -6.00
CA ILE A 5 -3.67 -25.90 -6.94
C ILE A 5 -4.68 -24.74 -6.88
N ILE A 6 -5.98 -25.04 -6.72
CA ILE A 6 -7.02 -24.01 -6.55
C ILE A 6 -6.86 -23.26 -5.21
N TYR A 7 -6.41 -23.90 -4.13
CA TYR A 7 -6.15 -23.24 -2.84
C TYR A 7 -4.93 -22.32 -2.87
N ILE A 8 -3.89 -22.68 -3.63
CA ILE A 8 -2.69 -21.84 -3.81
C ILE A 8 -3.01 -20.64 -4.71
N TYR A 9 -3.80 -20.83 -5.76
CA TYR A 9 -4.30 -19.72 -6.59
C TYR A 9 -5.24 -18.78 -5.83
N LEU A 10 -6.09 -19.30 -4.94
CA LEU A 10 -6.98 -18.45 -4.12
C LEU A 10 -6.19 -17.64 -3.09
N LEU A 11 -5.10 -18.18 -2.53
CA LEU A 11 -4.21 -17.43 -1.62
C LEU A 11 -3.40 -16.34 -2.34
N LEU A 12 -2.95 -16.58 -3.59
CA LEU A 12 -2.26 -15.57 -4.41
C LEU A 12 -3.19 -14.44 -4.87
N ILE A 13 -4.45 -14.77 -5.18
CA ILE A 13 -5.45 -13.76 -5.56
C ILE A 13 -5.90 -12.95 -4.33
N LEU A 14 -6.00 -13.57 -3.14
CA LEU A 14 -6.30 -12.86 -1.89
C LEU A 14 -5.13 -12.02 -1.38
N GLY A 15 -3.88 -12.45 -1.60
CA GLY A 15 -2.68 -11.69 -1.26
C GLY A 15 -2.58 -10.37 -2.03
N ASN A 16 -2.85 -10.38 -3.34
CA ASN A 16 -2.85 -9.15 -4.13
C ASN A 16 -4.09 -8.26 -3.86
N GLN A 17 -5.27 -8.85 -3.63
CA GLN A 17 -6.49 -8.06 -3.35
C GLN A 17 -6.46 -7.34 -2.00
N LEU A 18 -5.69 -7.83 -1.01
CA LEU A 18 -5.50 -7.15 0.28
C LEU A 18 -4.51 -5.98 0.18
N ILE A 19 -3.53 -6.04 -0.73
CA ILE A 19 -2.55 -4.96 -0.92
C ILE A 19 -3.20 -3.75 -1.63
N PHE A 20 -4.13 -3.98 -2.56
CA PHE A 20 -4.81 -2.88 -3.28
C PHE A 20 -5.76 -2.04 -2.40
N SER A 21 -6.25 -2.53 -1.26
CA SER A 21 -7.09 -1.70 -0.36
C SER A 21 -6.29 -1.02 0.75
N GLN A 22 -4.98 -1.30 0.85
CA GLN A 22 -4.08 -0.74 1.87
C GLN A 22 -3.12 0.30 1.27
N ALA A 23 -3.15 0.47 -0.05
CA ALA A 23 -2.32 1.39 -0.84
C ALA A 23 -2.48 2.86 -0.42
N ASP A 24 -3.67 3.29 0.01
CA ASP A 24 -3.96 4.69 0.39
C ASP A 24 -3.28 5.16 1.70
N TYR A 25 -2.61 4.27 2.46
CA TYR A 25 -2.18 4.58 3.84
C TYR A 25 -0.76 4.15 4.19
N ILE A 26 0.01 3.70 3.20
CA ILE A 26 1.43 3.48 3.38
C ILE A 26 2.13 4.63 2.69
N SER A 27 2.52 5.65 3.47
CA SER A 27 3.57 6.55 3.02
C SER A 27 4.89 5.78 3.08
N TRP A 28 5.89 6.12 2.29
CA TRP A 28 7.18 5.44 2.29
C TRP A 28 8.29 6.45 2.58
N GLU A 29 9.35 5.99 3.23
CA GLU A 29 10.59 6.75 3.30
C GLU A 29 11.74 5.87 2.85
N PHE A 30 12.82 6.54 2.48
CA PHE A 30 14.09 5.92 2.15
C PHE A 30 15.04 6.09 3.34
N LYS A 31 15.61 4.98 3.80
CA LYS A 31 16.60 4.96 4.89
C LYS A 31 17.87 4.21 4.50
N GLY A 32 18.99 4.58 5.10
CA GLY A 32 20.19 3.73 5.10
C GLY A 32 21.33 4.17 4.20
N GLY A 33 21.20 5.25 3.43
CA GLY A 33 22.29 5.75 2.57
C GLY A 33 23.34 6.57 3.32
N SER A 34 24.30 5.93 3.98
CA SER A 34 25.54 6.65 4.31
C SER A 34 26.32 6.93 3.03
N LEU A 35 26.61 8.21 2.74
CA LEU A 35 27.43 8.60 1.60
C LEU A 35 28.78 7.87 1.63
N LEU A 36 28.99 6.91 0.73
CA LEU A 36 30.29 6.29 0.57
C LEU A 36 31.18 7.28 -0.19
N ASN A 37 32.22 7.79 0.48
CA ASN A 37 33.25 8.59 -0.19
C ASN A 37 34.08 7.70 -1.12
N ASN A 38 34.61 8.34 -2.16
CA ASN A 38 35.35 7.79 -3.28
C ASN A 38 36.28 6.56 -2.99
N PRO A 39 36.51 5.68 -3.98
CA PRO A 39 37.26 4.41 -3.92
C PRO A 39 38.76 4.47 -3.58
N ASP A 40 39.29 5.55 -3.01
CA ASP A 40 40.75 5.75 -2.89
C ASP A 40 41.43 4.94 -1.77
N GLY A 41 40.69 3.97 -1.20
CA GLY A 41 41.21 3.02 -0.21
C GLY A 41 41.23 3.55 1.22
N THR A 42 40.51 4.63 1.53
CA THR A 42 40.34 5.10 2.92
C THR A 42 38.97 4.76 3.54
N SER A 43 38.01 4.27 2.74
CA SER A 43 36.76 3.68 3.26
C SER A 43 36.98 2.22 3.67
N THR A 44 36.77 1.91 4.94
CA THR A 44 37.03 0.60 5.54
C THR A 44 35.82 -0.33 5.38
N GLY A 45 35.67 -0.98 4.22
CA GLY A 45 34.73 -2.12 4.01
C GLY A 45 33.23 -1.81 4.24
N PRO A 46 32.33 -2.79 3.98
CA PRO A 46 30.89 -2.59 4.17
C PRO A 46 30.58 -2.42 5.67
N GLY A 47 29.89 -1.33 6.01
CA GLY A 47 29.25 -1.17 7.30
C GLY A 47 28.06 -2.11 7.40
N SER A 48 27.62 -2.43 8.62
CA SER A 48 26.25 -2.90 8.82
C SER A 48 25.36 -1.70 8.52
N GLU A 49 24.77 -1.65 7.34
CA GLU A 49 24.24 -0.43 6.73
C GLU A 49 25.33 0.62 6.42
N PRO A 50 25.54 1.02 5.14
CA PRO A 50 24.87 0.56 3.91
C PRO A 50 25.53 -0.67 3.27
N ALA A 51 24.86 -1.22 2.25
CA ALA A 51 25.41 -2.05 1.18
C ALA A 51 26.85 -1.68 0.81
N GLY A 52 27.64 -2.72 0.54
CA GLY A 52 29.00 -2.58 0.08
C GLY A 52 29.04 -2.36 -1.43
N LEU A 53 29.76 -1.33 -1.86
CA LEU A 53 30.42 -1.37 -3.16
C LEU A 53 31.88 -1.76 -2.88
N ASP A 54 32.34 -2.93 -3.34
CA ASP A 54 33.76 -3.27 -3.22
C ASP A 54 34.57 -2.50 -4.28
N VAL A 55 35.12 -1.38 -3.82
CA VAL A 55 35.77 -0.38 -4.66
C VAL A 55 37.25 -0.69 -4.97
N ALA A 56 37.81 -1.77 -4.44
CA ALA A 56 39.23 -2.09 -4.59
C ALA A 56 39.67 -2.40 -6.05
N THR A 57 38.73 -2.53 -6.98
CA THR A 57 38.96 -2.93 -8.38
C THR A 57 38.27 -2.06 -9.43
N ILE A 58 37.71 -0.89 -9.08
CA ILE A 58 37.27 0.05 -10.12
C ILE A 58 38.46 0.35 -11.03
N PRO A 59 38.37 0.10 -12.35
CA PRO A 59 39.50 0.30 -13.24
C PRO A 59 39.96 1.75 -13.15
N ASN A 60 41.07 2.01 -12.45
CA ASN A 60 41.70 3.34 -12.42
C ASN A 60 42.52 3.51 -13.69
N THR A 61 41.83 3.60 -14.82
CA THR A 61 42.46 3.88 -16.11
C THR A 61 42.49 5.39 -16.31
N SER A 62 43.39 5.87 -17.19
CA SER A 62 43.47 7.28 -17.58
C SER A 62 42.17 7.85 -18.16
N ILE A 63 41.24 6.98 -18.54
CA ILE A 63 40.00 7.29 -19.26
C ILE A 63 38.81 7.41 -18.28
N THR A 64 38.80 6.61 -17.21
CA THR A 64 37.69 6.51 -16.25
C THR A 64 37.88 7.41 -15.02
N ARG A 65 39.13 7.70 -14.66
CA ARG A 65 39.52 8.47 -13.45
C ARG A 65 38.87 7.97 -12.14
N GLY A 66 38.45 6.69 -12.08
CA GLY A 66 37.79 6.10 -10.91
C GLY A 66 36.43 6.70 -10.55
N ARG A 67 35.61 7.11 -11.54
CA ARG A 67 34.31 7.75 -11.33
C ARG A 67 33.13 6.85 -11.76
N LEU A 68 32.02 6.93 -11.02
CA LEU A 68 30.74 6.27 -11.31
C LEU A 68 29.72 7.33 -11.74
N ARG A 69 29.36 7.39 -13.03
CA ARG A 69 28.57 8.52 -13.58
C ARG A 69 27.08 8.26 -13.67
N SER A 70 26.72 7.01 -13.59
CA SER A 70 25.36 6.53 -13.47
C SER A 70 25.42 5.26 -12.62
N ALA A 71 24.31 4.90 -12.02
CA ALA A 71 24.13 3.58 -11.44
C ALA A 71 22.77 3.10 -11.92
N ILE A 72 22.79 2.32 -13.01
CA ILE A 72 21.58 1.80 -13.65
C ILE A 72 21.49 0.33 -13.33
N LEU A 73 20.43 -0.04 -12.64
CA LEU A 73 20.15 -1.38 -12.18
C LEU A 73 19.67 -2.27 -13.34
N GLY A 74 19.96 -3.55 -13.23
CA GLY A 74 19.45 -4.57 -14.13
C GLY A 74 20.02 -5.94 -13.75
N ASP A 75 19.23 -6.99 -13.90
CA ASP A 75 19.72 -8.37 -13.76
C ASP A 75 20.41 -8.77 -15.08
N LEU A 76 21.75 -8.74 -15.10
CA LEU A 76 22.56 -8.92 -16.31
C LEU A 76 23.19 -10.31 -16.43
N ASP A 77 22.94 -11.19 -15.47
CA ASP A 77 23.26 -12.62 -15.57
C ASP A 77 22.15 -13.58 -15.13
N ASN A 78 20.92 -13.06 -14.97
CA ASN A 78 19.68 -13.77 -14.72
C ASN A 78 19.74 -14.68 -13.49
N ASP A 79 20.40 -14.21 -12.42
CA ASP A 79 20.48 -14.91 -11.15
C ASP A 79 19.46 -14.41 -10.10
N GLY A 80 18.67 -13.39 -10.47
CA GLY A 80 17.56 -12.86 -9.70
C GLY A 80 17.95 -11.81 -8.67
N ASP A 81 19.21 -11.36 -8.64
CA ASP A 81 19.60 -10.14 -7.96
C ASP A 81 19.91 -9.00 -8.96
N LEU A 82 19.84 -7.76 -8.50
CA LEU A 82 20.10 -6.60 -9.37
C LEU A 82 21.59 -6.27 -9.38
N ASP A 83 22.19 -6.34 -10.56
CA ASP A 83 23.49 -5.75 -10.87
C ASP A 83 23.35 -4.27 -11.18
N PHE A 84 24.46 -3.58 -11.49
CA PHE A 84 24.36 -2.28 -12.14
C PHE A 84 25.48 -1.99 -13.14
N ILE A 85 25.19 -1.06 -14.06
CA ILE A 85 26.17 -0.47 -14.97
C ILE A 85 26.37 1.02 -14.73
N SER A 86 27.58 1.50 -15.03
CA SER A 86 27.96 2.91 -14.92
C SER A 86 28.65 3.40 -16.19
N GLY A 87 28.25 4.59 -16.66
CA GLY A 87 29.01 5.37 -17.63
C GLY A 87 30.30 6.00 -17.04
N SER A 88 31.11 6.63 -17.91
CA SER A 88 32.36 7.31 -17.57
C SER A 88 32.60 8.56 -18.43
N GLN A 89 33.41 9.54 -17.95
CA GLN A 89 33.76 10.73 -18.77
C GLN A 89 34.53 10.37 -20.04
N GLY A 90 35.16 9.21 -19.99
CA GLY A 90 35.98 8.72 -21.07
C GLY A 90 35.18 8.03 -22.15
N GLY A 91 33.84 7.93 -22.01
CA GLY A 91 32.98 7.26 -22.96
C GLY A 91 32.96 5.74 -22.85
N THR A 92 33.43 5.18 -21.72
CA THR A 92 33.39 3.74 -21.43
C THR A 92 32.21 3.39 -20.52
N ILE A 93 31.77 2.13 -20.55
CA ILE A 93 30.78 1.57 -19.62
C ILE A 93 31.48 0.58 -18.68
N HIS A 94 30.99 0.46 -17.46
CA HIS A 94 31.49 -0.47 -16.44
C HIS A 94 30.35 -1.29 -15.87
N TYR A 95 30.60 -2.58 -15.67
CA TYR A 95 29.67 -3.53 -15.08
C TYR A 95 30.07 -3.88 -13.65
N PHE A 96 29.09 -3.91 -12.75
CA PHE A 96 29.25 -4.27 -11.36
C PHE A 96 28.25 -5.37 -11.03
N LYS A 97 28.76 -6.59 -10.85
CA LYS A 97 27.95 -7.75 -10.47
C LYS A 97 27.62 -7.68 -8.98
N ASN A 98 26.37 -7.95 -8.61
CA ASN A 98 26.04 -8.22 -7.23
C ASN A 98 26.47 -9.66 -6.88
N GLU A 99 27.40 -9.77 -5.93
CA GLU A 99 27.84 -11.06 -5.37
C GLU A 99 27.39 -11.20 -3.90
N GLY A 100 26.47 -10.33 -3.48
CA GLY A 100 25.93 -10.28 -2.13
C GLY A 100 24.89 -11.36 -1.87
N THR A 101 24.04 -11.08 -0.90
CA THR A 101 22.81 -11.86 -0.66
C THR A 101 21.62 -10.92 -0.81
N ILE A 102 20.44 -11.48 -1.02
CA ILE A 102 19.19 -10.70 -1.10
C ILE A 102 19.07 -9.69 0.06
N THR A 103 19.27 -10.06 1.32
CA THR A 103 19.19 -9.10 2.45
C THR A 103 20.46 -8.28 2.72
N SER A 104 21.49 -8.40 1.89
CA SER A 104 22.79 -7.73 2.05
C SER A 104 23.51 -7.67 0.70
N PRO A 105 23.05 -6.80 -0.21
CA PRO A 105 23.63 -6.66 -1.54
C PRO A 105 25.10 -6.20 -1.45
N ASN A 106 25.93 -6.67 -2.38
CA ASN A 106 27.34 -6.31 -2.45
C ASN A 106 27.83 -6.33 -3.90
N TRP A 107 28.02 -5.16 -4.48
CA TRP A 107 28.45 -5.03 -5.87
C TRP A 107 29.97 -5.03 -5.99
N VAL A 108 30.47 -5.79 -6.97
CA VAL A 108 31.88 -5.98 -7.28
C VAL A 108 32.11 -5.72 -8.77
N ALA A 109 33.18 -5.01 -9.11
CA ALA A 109 33.53 -4.78 -10.51
C ALA A 109 33.73 -6.11 -11.26
N ALA A 110 32.99 -6.30 -12.34
CA ALA A 110 32.98 -7.50 -13.17
C ALA A 110 33.19 -7.13 -14.65
N SER A 111 33.05 -8.10 -15.55
CA SER A 111 33.32 -7.93 -16.99
C SER A 111 32.24 -8.59 -17.82
N ILE A 112 31.65 -7.82 -18.73
CA ILE A 112 30.87 -8.31 -19.85
C ILE A 112 31.69 -7.98 -21.11
N PRO A 113 32.21 -8.99 -21.85
CA PRO A 113 33.18 -8.74 -22.91
C PRO A 113 32.72 -7.76 -24.00
N SER A 114 31.44 -7.79 -24.38
CA SER A 114 30.84 -6.89 -25.37
C SER A 114 30.82 -5.44 -24.86
N LEU A 115 30.35 -5.24 -23.63
CA LEU A 115 30.28 -3.95 -22.94
C LEU A 115 31.66 -3.33 -22.72
N ASP A 116 32.67 -4.13 -22.35
CA ASP A 116 34.05 -3.67 -22.14
C ASP A 116 34.71 -3.10 -23.41
N THR A 117 34.17 -3.43 -24.59
CA THR A 117 34.66 -2.88 -25.86
C THR A 117 34.02 -1.55 -26.24
N ILE A 118 32.93 -1.16 -25.58
CA ILE A 118 32.20 0.07 -25.89
C ILE A 118 33.04 1.27 -25.43
N TRP A 119 33.39 2.10 -26.42
CA TRP A 119 34.14 3.32 -26.19
C TRP A 119 33.72 4.42 -27.15
N ILE A 120 32.92 5.37 -26.63
CA ILE A 120 32.37 6.51 -27.36
C ILE A 120 33.41 7.64 -27.37
N ASP A 121 33.85 8.03 -28.56
CA ASP A 121 34.86 9.06 -28.90
C ASP A 121 36.19 9.08 -28.10
N ARG A 122 37.29 8.85 -28.82
CA ARG A 122 38.66 8.75 -28.28
C ARG A 122 39.41 10.08 -28.19
N ASN A 123 38.87 11.17 -28.76
CA ASN A 123 39.64 12.39 -29.01
C ASN A 123 39.33 13.56 -28.06
N LEU A 124 38.19 13.57 -27.34
CA LEU A 124 37.76 14.69 -26.49
C LEU A 124 37.23 14.26 -25.11
N THR A 125 38.14 13.81 -24.24
CA THR A 125 37.86 13.26 -22.88
C THR A 125 37.29 14.25 -21.84
N VAL A 126 36.99 15.49 -22.20
CA VAL A 126 36.55 16.54 -21.24
C VAL A 126 35.05 16.79 -21.24
N ARG A 127 34.31 16.31 -22.24
CA ARG A 127 32.87 16.57 -22.39
C ARG A 127 32.01 15.34 -22.59
N ASN A 128 32.58 14.17 -22.88
CA ASN A 128 31.77 12.97 -23.03
C ASN A 128 31.13 12.56 -21.69
N GLN A 129 29.81 12.39 -21.70
CA GLN A 129 29.02 11.90 -20.58
C GLN A 129 28.06 10.85 -21.15
N ASN A 130 28.56 9.62 -21.32
CA ASN A 130 27.68 8.55 -21.75
C ASN A 130 26.69 8.20 -20.63
N ARG A 131 25.41 8.16 -21.00
CA ARG A 131 24.32 7.80 -20.09
C ARG A 131 23.74 6.48 -20.53
N PRO A 132 24.31 5.35 -20.04
CA PRO A 132 23.73 4.07 -20.35
C PRO A 132 22.33 3.99 -19.75
N GLN A 133 21.44 3.24 -20.39
CA GLN A 133 20.13 2.82 -19.92
C GLN A 133 19.91 1.38 -20.38
N LEU A 134 19.28 0.57 -19.53
CA LEU A 134 18.94 -0.81 -19.84
C LEU A 134 17.42 -0.94 -19.95
N THR A 135 16.95 -1.63 -20.98
CA THR A 135 15.52 -1.85 -21.22
C THR A 135 15.35 -3.02 -22.17
N ASP A 136 14.40 -3.90 -21.88
CA ASP A 136 13.92 -4.90 -22.84
C ASP A 136 12.99 -4.20 -23.85
N ILE A 137 13.56 -3.70 -24.96
CA ILE A 137 12.86 -2.81 -25.90
C ILE A 137 12.05 -3.57 -26.94
N ASP A 138 12.29 -4.88 -27.08
CA ASP A 138 11.60 -5.75 -28.04
C ASP A 138 10.89 -6.97 -27.41
N ASP A 139 10.71 -6.94 -26.08
CA ASP A 139 9.90 -7.87 -25.28
C ASP A 139 10.34 -9.33 -25.49
N ASP A 140 11.66 -9.54 -25.60
CA ASP A 140 12.27 -10.87 -25.79
C ASP A 140 12.84 -11.45 -24.49
N GLY A 141 12.79 -10.67 -23.41
CA GLY A 141 13.16 -11.06 -22.05
C GLY A 141 14.64 -10.81 -21.71
N ASP A 142 15.40 -10.17 -22.61
CA ASP A 142 16.75 -9.70 -22.31
C ASP A 142 16.84 -8.16 -22.36
N LEU A 143 17.81 -7.59 -21.62
CA LEU A 143 17.97 -6.14 -21.55
C LEU A 143 18.86 -5.64 -22.69
N ASP A 144 18.36 -4.68 -23.45
CA ASP A 144 19.15 -3.92 -24.43
C ASP A 144 19.81 -2.68 -23.83
N LEU A 145 20.86 -2.20 -24.48
CA LEU A 145 21.65 -1.06 -24.03
C LEU A 145 21.45 0.16 -24.93
N PHE A 146 20.97 1.24 -24.31
CA PHE A 146 20.92 2.57 -24.91
C PHE A 146 21.95 3.46 -24.27
N ILE A 147 22.55 4.35 -25.05
CA ILE A 147 23.51 5.33 -24.53
C ILE A 147 23.18 6.71 -25.09
N GLY A 148 22.74 7.62 -24.23
CA GLY A 148 22.69 9.04 -24.57
C GLY A 148 24.11 9.61 -24.72
N THR A 149 24.37 10.36 -25.79
CA THR A 149 25.70 10.89 -26.10
C THR A 149 25.75 12.43 -26.17
N ASP A 150 26.98 12.96 -26.26
CA ASP A 150 27.29 14.40 -26.23
C ASP A 150 27.02 15.12 -27.58
N TYR A 151 26.72 16.40 -27.38
CA TYR A 151 26.70 17.57 -28.24
C TYR A 151 27.55 17.57 -29.52
N ASP A 152 26.82 17.93 -30.56
CA ASP A 152 27.18 18.25 -31.93
C ASP A 152 28.08 19.51 -32.10
N TYR A 153 29.41 19.37 -32.01
CA TYR A 153 30.32 20.45 -32.45
C TYR A 153 30.57 20.45 -33.98
N GLU A 154 30.38 19.31 -34.67
CA GLU A 154 30.73 19.13 -36.10
C GLU A 154 29.55 19.20 -37.08
N ARG A 155 28.33 19.46 -36.59
CA ARG A 155 27.05 19.42 -37.31
C ARG A 155 26.64 18.01 -37.78
N ASP A 156 27.04 16.98 -37.07
CA ASP A 156 26.64 15.59 -37.33
C ASP A 156 25.54 15.19 -36.34
N ARG A 157 24.29 15.41 -36.75
CA ARG A 157 23.07 15.29 -35.92
C ARG A 157 22.59 13.84 -35.75
N ASN A 158 23.42 12.88 -36.11
CA ASN A 158 22.97 11.53 -36.38
C ASN A 158 23.04 10.56 -35.19
N ASN A 159 23.50 11.00 -33.99
CA ASN A 159 23.94 10.06 -32.94
C ASN A 159 23.57 10.44 -31.49
N ASP A 160 22.53 11.24 -31.23
CA ASP A 160 22.14 11.64 -29.85
C ASP A 160 21.91 10.42 -28.93
N VAL A 161 21.45 9.31 -29.51
CA VAL A 161 21.29 8.01 -28.83
C VAL A 161 21.99 6.93 -29.65
N LEU A 162 22.88 6.18 -29.00
CA LEU A 162 23.43 4.94 -29.54
C LEU A 162 22.64 3.76 -28.99
N PHE A 163 22.28 2.84 -29.87
CA PHE A 163 21.55 1.62 -29.54
C PHE A 163 22.44 0.39 -29.75
N TYR A 164 22.48 -0.49 -28.76
CA TYR A 164 23.13 -1.78 -28.81
C TYR A 164 22.10 -2.84 -28.45
N ARG A 165 21.78 -3.70 -29.42
CA ARG A 165 20.89 -4.83 -29.18
C ARG A 165 21.65 -5.92 -28.43
N ASN A 166 21.05 -6.48 -27.40
CA ASN A 166 21.53 -7.73 -26.84
C ASN A 166 21.15 -8.87 -27.79
N THR A 167 22.17 -9.59 -28.27
CA THR A 167 22.03 -10.73 -29.19
C THR A 167 22.42 -12.04 -28.52
N GLY A 168 22.70 -11.97 -27.21
CA GLY A 168 23.13 -13.06 -26.36
C GLY A 168 21.93 -13.78 -25.73
N THR A 169 22.03 -14.00 -24.42
CA THR A 169 20.92 -14.44 -23.58
C THR A 169 20.87 -13.56 -22.34
N PRO A 170 19.77 -13.59 -21.55
CA PRO A 170 19.73 -12.89 -20.26
C PRO A 170 20.89 -13.26 -19.32
N GLU A 171 21.38 -14.50 -19.36
CA GLU A 171 22.51 -14.95 -18.51
C GLU A 171 23.89 -14.51 -19.02
N VAL A 172 24.02 -14.26 -20.33
CA VAL A 172 25.30 -13.95 -20.98
C VAL A 172 25.05 -12.90 -22.07
N PRO A 173 24.92 -11.62 -21.70
CA PRO A 173 24.56 -10.57 -22.64
C PRO A 173 25.66 -10.30 -23.67
N VAL A 174 25.25 -10.07 -24.91
CA VAL A 174 26.12 -9.71 -26.04
C VAL A 174 25.57 -8.49 -26.75
N PHE A 175 26.03 -7.31 -26.32
CA PHE A 175 25.64 -6.02 -26.89
C PHE A 175 26.30 -5.78 -28.26
N GLU A 176 25.50 -5.75 -29.32
CA GLU A 176 25.91 -5.45 -30.68
C GLU A 176 25.35 -4.09 -31.13
N TYR A 177 26.23 -3.20 -31.61
CA TYR A 177 25.84 -1.87 -32.06
C TYR A 177 24.90 -1.94 -33.27
N VAL A 178 23.80 -1.17 -33.21
CA VAL A 178 22.81 -1.03 -34.28
C VAL A 178 22.95 0.37 -34.90
N PRO A 179 23.63 0.52 -36.06
CA PRO A 179 23.94 1.84 -36.63
C PRO A 179 22.71 2.65 -37.03
N ASP A 180 21.66 1.97 -37.48
CA ASP A 180 20.41 2.62 -37.89
C ASP A 180 19.50 2.93 -36.70
N GLY A 181 19.92 2.67 -35.45
CA GLY A 181 19.15 2.94 -34.25
C GLY A 181 17.75 2.30 -34.25
N ILE A 182 16.85 2.87 -33.43
CA ILE A 182 15.42 2.57 -33.51
C ILE A 182 14.76 3.55 -34.49
N PRO A 183 13.86 3.09 -35.39
CA PRO A 183 13.12 3.95 -36.28
C PRO A 183 12.46 5.12 -35.53
N GLY A 184 12.71 6.33 -36.02
CA GLY A 184 12.11 7.55 -35.46
C GLY A 184 12.96 8.26 -34.39
N LEU A 185 14.11 7.71 -33.99
CA LEU A 185 15.05 8.40 -33.09
C LEU A 185 16.25 9.04 -33.81
N ASN A 186 16.59 8.58 -35.01
CA ASN A 186 17.69 9.16 -35.78
C ASN A 186 17.38 10.59 -36.23
N ASP A 187 18.38 11.46 -36.16
CA ASP A 187 18.35 12.85 -36.63
C ASP A 187 17.24 13.72 -36.00
N GLN A 188 16.76 13.35 -34.80
CA GLN A 188 15.64 14.05 -34.15
C GLN A 188 16.04 15.21 -33.25
N GLU A 189 17.35 15.41 -32.98
CA GLU A 189 17.82 16.41 -32.02
C GLU A 189 17.14 16.18 -30.65
N ILE A 190 17.31 14.98 -30.10
CA ILE A 190 16.54 14.45 -28.96
C ILE A 190 16.68 15.39 -27.75
N ALA A 191 17.89 15.58 -27.24
CA ALA A 191 18.25 16.59 -26.26
C ALA A 191 19.78 16.70 -26.16
N GLU A 192 20.28 17.78 -25.57
CA GLU A 192 21.70 17.94 -25.22
C GLU A 192 22.00 17.06 -24.01
N PHE A 193 22.85 16.05 -24.20
CA PHE A 193 23.11 15.00 -23.21
C PHE A 193 21.80 14.36 -22.69
N PRO A 194 21.12 13.53 -23.48
CA PRO A 194 19.84 12.97 -23.06
C PRO A 194 20.05 11.85 -22.04
N GLY A 195 19.41 11.96 -20.87
CA GLY A 195 19.00 10.78 -20.10
C GLY A 195 17.72 10.24 -20.72
N LEU A 196 17.60 8.91 -20.82
CA LEU A 196 16.47 8.25 -21.46
C LEU A 196 15.68 7.51 -20.39
N GLY A 197 14.36 7.58 -20.43
CA GLY A 197 13.46 6.76 -19.63
C GLY A 197 12.47 6.08 -20.57
N PHE A 198 12.50 4.75 -20.58
CA PHE A 198 11.55 3.94 -21.33
C PHE A 198 10.43 3.52 -20.39
N VAL A 199 9.18 3.78 -20.78
CA VAL A 199 8.03 3.63 -19.89
C VAL A 199 6.75 3.41 -20.69
N ASP A 200 5.90 2.49 -20.26
CA ASP A 200 4.53 2.37 -20.78
C ASP A 200 3.66 3.44 -20.11
N LEU A 201 3.57 4.61 -20.74
CA LEU A 201 2.99 5.81 -20.12
C LEU A 201 1.48 5.94 -20.33
N ASP A 202 0.93 5.25 -21.34
CA ASP A 202 -0.50 5.23 -21.62
C ASP A 202 -1.13 3.82 -21.55
N ASN A 203 -0.41 2.87 -20.95
CA ASN A 203 -0.85 1.52 -20.61
C ASN A 203 -1.35 0.74 -21.83
N ASP A 204 -0.64 0.88 -22.95
CA ASP A 204 -0.89 0.16 -24.20
C ASP A 204 0.07 -1.04 -24.40
N SER A 205 0.88 -1.33 -23.38
CA SER A 205 1.83 -2.44 -23.28
C SER A 205 3.05 -2.34 -24.18
N ASP A 206 3.29 -1.18 -24.81
CA ASP A 206 4.57 -0.86 -25.41
C ASP A 206 5.27 0.30 -24.70
N LEU A 207 6.60 0.35 -24.80
CA LEU A 207 7.38 1.35 -24.11
C LEU A 207 7.48 2.61 -24.97
N ASP A 208 7.03 3.72 -24.40
CA ASP A 208 7.33 5.07 -24.87
C ASP A 208 8.73 5.51 -24.44
N LEU A 209 9.23 6.61 -25.01
CA LEU A 209 10.50 7.22 -24.64
C LEU A 209 10.31 8.65 -24.15
N VAL A 210 10.82 8.93 -22.96
CA VAL A 210 11.02 10.28 -22.43
C VAL A 210 12.50 10.56 -22.35
N ALA A 211 12.95 11.60 -23.05
CA ALA A 211 14.33 12.03 -22.99
C ALA A 211 14.43 13.37 -22.24
N LEU A 212 15.31 13.41 -21.25
CA LEU A 212 15.56 14.59 -20.42
C LEU A 212 17.03 14.99 -20.55
N GLY A 213 17.27 16.13 -21.18
CA GLY A 213 18.61 16.67 -21.38
C GLY A 213 18.85 18.00 -20.68
N SER A 214 20.04 18.55 -20.88
CA SER A 214 20.44 19.86 -20.36
C SER A 214 19.67 21.03 -20.97
N ASP A 215 19.11 20.87 -22.16
CA ASP A 215 18.41 21.93 -22.90
C ASP A 215 16.88 21.80 -22.86
N LYS A 216 16.34 20.57 -22.88
CA LYS A 216 14.89 20.30 -22.96
C LYS A 216 14.50 18.90 -22.49
N LEU A 217 13.20 18.74 -22.23
CA LEU A 217 12.50 17.45 -22.23
C LEU A 217 11.93 17.18 -23.64
N THR A 218 11.95 15.93 -24.09
CA THR A 218 11.19 15.49 -25.28
C THR A 218 10.49 14.17 -25.03
N TYR A 219 9.29 14.03 -25.59
CA TYR A 219 8.47 12.82 -25.51
C TYR A 219 8.27 12.20 -26.89
N TYR A 220 8.43 10.88 -26.95
CA TYR A 220 8.21 10.06 -28.13
C TYR A 220 7.24 8.94 -27.77
N LYS A 221 6.09 8.94 -28.43
CA LYS A 221 5.15 7.82 -28.34
C LYS A 221 5.63 6.69 -29.25
N ASN A 222 5.59 5.46 -28.78
CA ASN A 222 5.77 4.30 -29.63
C ASN A 222 4.46 4.06 -30.43
N ILE A 223 4.59 4.15 -31.75
CA ILE A 223 3.50 3.93 -32.71
C ILE A 223 3.65 2.58 -33.42
N GLY A 224 4.65 1.80 -33.02
CA GLY A 224 4.96 0.47 -33.51
C GLY A 224 4.22 -0.60 -32.73
N THR A 225 4.98 -1.56 -32.22
CA THR A 225 4.50 -2.59 -31.30
C THR A 225 5.58 -2.80 -30.24
N LYS A 226 5.22 -3.39 -29.10
CA LYS A 226 6.21 -3.75 -28.06
C LYS A 226 7.40 -4.58 -28.56
N ASN A 227 7.23 -5.44 -29.57
CA ASN A 227 8.33 -6.23 -30.13
C ASN A 227 9.07 -5.56 -31.31
N ASN A 228 8.53 -4.46 -31.84
CA ASN A 228 9.10 -3.74 -32.98
C ASN A 228 8.78 -2.25 -32.79
N PRO A 229 9.51 -1.57 -31.90
CA PRO A 229 9.22 -0.18 -31.54
C PRO A 229 9.48 0.76 -32.72
N ILE A 230 8.61 1.76 -32.85
CA ILE A 230 8.76 2.87 -33.80
C ILE A 230 8.38 4.14 -33.04
N PHE A 231 9.33 5.04 -32.83
CA PHE A 231 9.10 6.24 -32.04
C PHE A 231 8.63 7.42 -32.89
N GLU A 232 7.60 8.11 -32.44
CA GLU A 232 7.13 9.36 -33.03
C GLU A 232 7.21 10.49 -32.01
N ARG A 233 8.03 11.51 -32.31
CA ARG A 233 8.15 12.70 -31.46
C ARG A 233 6.80 13.42 -31.36
N GLN A 234 6.32 13.60 -30.14
CA GLN A 234 5.10 14.34 -29.88
C GLN A 234 5.35 15.85 -29.86
N SER A 235 4.34 16.60 -30.29
CA SER A 235 4.32 18.06 -30.11
C SER A 235 3.88 18.42 -28.69
N GLU A 236 4.18 19.62 -28.20
CA GLU A 236 3.72 20.12 -26.89
C GLU A 236 2.20 19.95 -26.67
N ALA A 237 1.38 20.04 -27.72
CA ALA A 237 -0.08 19.87 -27.62
C ALA A 237 -0.53 18.42 -27.36
N ASN A 238 0.33 17.44 -27.64
CA ASN A 238 0.10 16.01 -27.42
C ASN A 238 1.04 15.45 -26.35
N SER A 239 1.79 16.32 -25.65
CA SER A 239 2.73 15.93 -24.61
C SER A 239 2.01 15.86 -23.26
N PRO A 240 2.32 14.86 -22.42
CA PRO A 240 1.86 14.80 -21.03
C PRO A 240 2.37 15.96 -20.16
N TRP A 241 3.39 16.70 -20.60
CA TRP A 241 3.94 17.85 -19.91
C TRP A 241 3.37 19.15 -20.48
N MET A 242 2.75 19.97 -19.62
CA MET A 242 2.17 21.25 -20.03
C MET A 242 3.18 22.28 -20.58
N ASP A 243 4.44 22.19 -20.17
CA ASP A 243 5.52 23.07 -20.62
C ASP A 243 6.87 22.32 -20.63
N GLU A 244 7.18 21.64 -21.74
CA GLU A 244 8.47 20.97 -21.95
C GLU A 244 9.67 21.94 -21.84
N SER A 245 9.45 23.23 -22.15
CA SER A 245 10.49 24.25 -22.12
C SER A 245 10.90 24.67 -20.70
N ALA A 246 10.08 24.32 -19.69
CA ALA A 246 10.43 24.48 -18.28
C ALA A 246 11.62 23.60 -17.85
N PHE A 247 11.90 22.53 -18.61
CA PHE A 247 12.97 21.56 -18.35
C PHE A 247 14.25 21.94 -19.07
N ASN A 248 14.76 23.14 -18.77
CA ASN A 248 16.04 23.63 -19.27
C ASN A 248 17.07 23.72 -18.14
N ASN A 249 18.35 23.73 -18.51
CA ASN A 249 19.50 23.79 -17.60
C ASN A 249 19.49 22.66 -16.56
N MET A 250 19.09 21.47 -17.00
CA MET A 250 19.08 20.24 -16.19
C MET A 250 20.36 19.48 -16.46
N ASP A 251 21.36 19.75 -15.65
CA ASP A 251 22.65 19.11 -15.79
C ASP A 251 22.55 17.64 -15.32
N VAL A 252 22.55 16.73 -16.29
CA VAL A 252 22.70 15.28 -16.12
C VAL A 252 21.54 14.50 -15.49
N PRO A 253 20.27 14.79 -15.82
CA PRO A 253 19.15 14.01 -15.35
C PRO A 253 19.03 12.68 -16.11
N ILE A 254 18.50 11.68 -15.42
CA ILE A 254 17.95 10.46 -15.99
C ILE A 254 16.53 10.38 -15.43
N PRO A 255 15.49 10.37 -16.29
CA PRO A 255 14.12 10.22 -15.84
C PRO A 255 13.82 8.75 -15.55
N VAL A 256 13.27 8.49 -14.38
CA VAL A 256 12.83 7.16 -13.92
C VAL A 256 11.35 7.25 -13.55
N PHE A 257 10.58 6.21 -13.82
CA PHE A 257 9.13 6.23 -13.66
C PHE A 257 8.65 5.18 -12.66
N GLU A 258 7.92 5.60 -11.63
CA GLU A 258 7.47 4.72 -10.54
C GLU A 258 6.12 5.16 -9.96
N ASP A 259 5.31 4.20 -9.50
CA ASP A 259 4.04 4.44 -8.80
C ASP A 259 4.26 4.31 -7.29
N PHE A 260 4.86 5.34 -6.68
CA PHE A 260 5.17 5.31 -5.25
C PHE A 260 4.03 5.76 -4.34
N ASP A 261 3.12 6.60 -4.83
CA ASP A 261 1.92 7.00 -4.11
C ASP A 261 0.76 5.99 -4.27
N LYS A 262 0.91 5.01 -5.17
CA LYS A 262 0.05 3.84 -5.37
C LYS A 262 -1.35 4.21 -5.87
N ASP A 263 -1.46 5.31 -6.59
CA ASP A 263 -2.71 5.74 -7.19
C ASP A 263 -3.01 5.00 -8.52
N GLY A 264 -2.05 4.19 -8.98
CA GLY A 264 -2.16 3.32 -10.14
C GLY A 264 -1.67 3.97 -11.43
N ASP A 265 -0.99 5.12 -11.36
CA ASP A 265 -0.26 5.71 -12.46
C ASP A 265 1.21 6.03 -12.12
N LEU A 266 2.03 6.27 -13.14
CA LEU A 266 3.47 6.41 -12.98
C LEU A 266 3.89 7.87 -12.84
N ASP A 267 4.58 8.18 -11.75
CA ASP A 267 5.24 9.45 -11.52
C ASP A 267 6.64 9.49 -12.11
N MET A 268 7.15 10.69 -12.36
CA MET A 268 8.47 10.89 -12.94
C MET A 268 9.47 11.39 -11.89
N PHE A 269 10.54 10.64 -11.68
CA PHE A 269 11.64 10.92 -10.77
C PHE A 269 12.91 11.25 -11.54
N PHE A 270 13.69 12.20 -11.05
CA PHE A 270 14.99 12.53 -11.61
C PHE A 270 15.82 13.30 -10.59
N MET A 271 17.11 13.43 -10.87
CA MET A 271 17.98 14.32 -10.10
C MET A 271 18.55 15.41 -10.99
N ILE A 272 18.95 16.51 -10.36
CA ILE A 272 19.72 17.57 -11.00
C ILE A 272 20.94 17.92 -10.13
N ASP A 273 21.79 18.81 -10.64
CA ASP A 273 23.05 19.26 -10.04
C ASP A 273 23.05 19.74 -8.58
N ASN A 274 21.89 19.98 -8.00
CA ASN A 274 21.78 20.33 -6.59
C ASN A 274 21.85 19.12 -5.65
N GLY A 275 21.90 17.89 -6.17
CA GLY A 275 22.08 16.68 -5.36
C GLY A 275 20.78 16.06 -4.84
N PHE A 276 19.61 16.62 -5.15
CA PHE A 276 18.33 16.17 -4.61
C PHE A 276 17.51 15.40 -5.63
N VAL A 277 16.82 14.38 -5.14
CA VAL A 277 15.76 13.69 -5.88
C VAL A 277 14.57 14.61 -6.00
N ARG A 278 14.13 14.82 -7.23
CA ARG A 278 12.93 15.54 -7.60
C ARG A 278 11.93 14.56 -8.17
N TRP A 279 10.67 14.89 -8.01
CA TRP A 279 9.61 14.13 -8.64
C TRP A 279 8.48 15.04 -9.15
N LEU A 280 7.77 14.53 -10.14
CA LEU A 280 6.61 15.14 -10.74
C LEU A 280 5.46 14.16 -10.66
N GLU A 281 4.41 14.61 -9.98
CA GLU A 281 3.12 13.93 -9.94
C GLU A 281 2.53 13.83 -11.34
N ASN A 282 2.13 12.64 -11.74
CA ASN A 282 1.16 12.45 -12.79
C ASN A 282 -0.26 12.64 -12.22
N THR A 283 -0.79 13.85 -12.37
CA THR A 283 -2.16 14.18 -11.92
C THR A 283 -3.26 13.62 -12.84
N GLY A 284 -2.87 12.77 -13.79
CA GLY A 284 -3.70 12.26 -14.87
C GLY A 284 -4.33 10.91 -14.50
N THR A 285 -4.16 9.95 -15.40
CA THR A 285 -4.47 8.54 -15.17
C THR A 285 -3.42 7.71 -15.90
N SER A 286 -3.30 6.42 -15.58
CA SER A 286 -2.39 5.50 -16.29
C SER A 286 -2.66 5.30 -17.78
N THR A 287 -3.75 5.82 -18.33
CA THR A 287 -4.04 5.75 -19.79
C THR A 287 -4.02 7.12 -20.47
N VAL A 288 -3.98 8.20 -19.68
CA VAL A 288 -3.95 9.59 -20.16
C VAL A 288 -3.11 10.37 -19.15
N PRO A 289 -1.78 10.27 -19.24
CA PRO A 289 -0.87 10.90 -18.30
C PRO A 289 -0.94 12.44 -18.39
N ASN A 290 -0.78 13.12 -17.27
CA ASN A 290 -0.74 14.58 -17.17
C ASN A 290 0.15 15.01 -16.00
N PHE A 291 1.41 15.34 -16.29
CA PHE A 291 2.39 15.70 -15.28
C PHE A 291 2.23 17.14 -14.78
N ALA A 292 2.26 17.30 -13.46
CA ALA A 292 2.24 18.60 -12.81
C ALA A 292 3.45 19.45 -13.22
N SER A 293 3.31 20.77 -13.20
CA SER A 293 4.46 21.67 -13.48
C SER A 293 5.38 21.87 -12.28
N VAL A 294 4.91 21.53 -11.07
CA VAL A 294 5.67 21.74 -9.83
C VAL A 294 6.54 20.54 -9.55
N GLN A 295 7.86 20.75 -9.55
CA GLN A 295 8.85 19.77 -9.13
C GLN A 295 8.89 19.71 -7.59
N ASN A 296 8.43 18.59 -7.06
CA ASN A 296 8.47 18.33 -5.63
C ASN A 296 9.85 17.78 -5.24
N LEU A 297 10.26 18.04 -4.01
CA LEU A 297 11.38 17.33 -3.40
C LEU A 297 10.82 16.05 -2.78
N PHE A 298 11.56 14.95 -2.89
CA PHE A 298 11.22 13.74 -2.14
C PHE A 298 11.28 14.02 -0.62
N ASN A 299 10.76 13.15 0.25
CA ASN A 299 10.89 13.30 1.72
C ASN A 299 12.05 12.46 2.28
N GLY A 300 12.36 12.61 3.57
CA GLY A 300 13.30 11.72 4.27
C GLY A 300 14.77 11.91 3.90
N GLU A 301 15.56 10.83 3.95
CA GLU A 301 17.03 10.90 3.80
C GLU A 301 17.49 11.27 2.38
N LEU A 302 16.66 11.03 1.35
CA LEU A 302 16.93 11.46 -0.03
C LEU A 302 16.97 13.00 -0.20
N THR A 303 16.40 13.77 0.74
CA THR A 303 16.56 15.24 0.78
C THR A 303 17.84 15.71 1.44
N ARG A 304 18.54 14.83 2.15
CA ARG A 304 19.72 15.18 2.95
C ARG A 304 21.00 14.62 2.36
N GLY A 305 20.89 13.70 1.41
CA GLY A 305 21.99 13.17 0.63
C GLY A 305 22.62 14.27 -0.19
N GLU A 306 23.64 14.95 0.34
CA GLU A 306 24.58 15.72 -0.47
C GLU A 306 25.40 14.72 -1.33
N ILE A 307 24.78 14.03 -2.30
CA ILE A 307 25.45 13.07 -3.18
C ILE A 307 26.45 13.78 -4.11
N GLY A 308 26.36 15.10 -4.25
CA GLY A 308 27.28 15.94 -5.01
C GLY A 308 26.68 16.40 -6.35
N SER A 309 27.54 16.85 -7.26
CA SER A 309 27.13 17.40 -8.58
C SER A 309 26.95 16.30 -9.63
N PHE A 310 26.04 16.53 -10.56
CA PHE A 310 25.58 15.62 -11.61
C PHE A 310 25.22 14.22 -11.09
N PRO A 311 24.26 14.13 -10.15
CA PRO A 311 23.81 12.86 -9.62
C PRO A 311 22.82 12.15 -10.54
N THR A 312 22.73 10.83 -10.40
CA THR A 312 21.69 10.00 -11.03
C THR A 312 20.96 9.21 -9.97
N ILE A 313 19.71 8.83 -10.26
CA ILE A 313 18.93 7.90 -9.47
C ILE A 313 18.46 6.75 -10.35
N ASP A 314 18.32 5.58 -9.74
CA ASP A 314 17.54 4.47 -10.26
C ASP A 314 16.83 3.74 -9.12
N PHE A 315 15.76 3.01 -9.42
CA PHE A 315 14.95 2.29 -8.44
C PHE A 315 14.85 0.80 -8.79
N GLY A 316 14.94 -0.06 -7.77
CA GLY A 316 14.77 -1.50 -7.95
C GLY A 316 14.72 -2.24 -6.62
N ASP A 317 14.11 -3.43 -6.61
CA ASP A 317 14.04 -4.30 -5.43
C ASP A 317 15.40 -4.96 -5.17
N VAL A 318 16.31 -4.18 -4.60
CA VAL A 318 17.71 -4.56 -4.39
C VAL A 318 17.83 -5.60 -3.28
N ASP A 319 16.98 -5.53 -2.26
CA ASP A 319 17.05 -6.43 -1.11
C ASP A 319 15.98 -7.53 -1.02
N GLY A 320 15.15 -7.62 -2.08
CA GLY A 320 14.17 -8.67 -2.31
C GLY A 320 13.00 -8.65 -1.33
N ASP A 321 12.70 -7.49 -0.74
CA ASP A 321 11.57 -7.32 0.17
C ASP A 321 10.27 -6.94 -0.55
N GLY A 322 10.34 -6.78 -1.87
CA GLY A 322 9.21 -6.41 -2.73
C GLY A 322 8.95 -4.91 -2.81
N LEU A 323 9.78 -4.07 -2.18
CA LEU A 323 9.79 -2.62 -2.31
C LEU A 323 10.98 -2.18 -3.17
N LYS A 324 10.83 -1.07 -3.90
CA LYS A 324 11.89 -0.57 -4.77
C LYS A 324 12.79 0.39 -4.00
N ASP A 325 14.01 -0.05 -3.76
CA ASP A 325 15.08 0.73 -3.17
C ASP A 325 15.64 1.75 -4.15
N ALA A 326 16.28 2.80 -3.64
CA ALA A 326 16.92 3.83 -4.44
C ALA A 326 18.44 3.66 -4.48
N ILE A 327 19.03 3.72 -5.67
CA ILE A 327 20.47 3.79 -5.87
C ILE A 327 20.83 5.14 -6.47
N LEU A 328 21.79 5.82 -5.84
CA LEU A 328 22.29 7.11 -6.27
C LEU A 328 23.77 7.04 -6.66
N GLY A 329 24.09 7.60 -7.82
CA GLY A 329 25.46 7.79 -8.32
C GLY A 329 25.84 9.27 -8.41
N SER A 330 27.15 9.58 -8.40
CA SER A 330 27.64 10.97 -8.52
C SER A 330 28.90 11.11 -9.36
N PHE A 331 28.88 12.12 -10.24
CA PHE A 331 29.86 12.36 -11.29
C PHE A 331 31.19 12.97 -10.84
N ASN A 332 31.15 14.01 -9.99
CA ASN A 332 32.32 14.86 -9.73
C ASN A 332 33.21 14.26 -8.63
N VAL A 333 32.56 13.71 -7.61
CA VAL A 333 33.14 12.91 -6.54
C VAL A 333 32.44 11.57 -6.67
N ALA A 334 33.16 10.47 -6.96
CA ALA A 334 32.46 9.19 -7.07
C ALA A 334 31.89 8.85 -5.69
N ARG A 335 30.58 9.00 -5.60
CA ARG A 335 29.77 8.65 -4.45
C ARG A 335 28.73 7.69 -4.96
N PHE A 336 28.49 6.70 -4.13
CA PHE A 336 27.44 5.72 -4.31
C PHE A 336 26.66 5.70 -3.01
N ALA A 337 25.34 5.64 -3.10
CA ALA A 337 24.49 5.46 -1.95
C ALA A 337 23.31 4.56 -2.35
N TRP A 338 23.01 3.61 -1.47
CA TRP A 338 21.80 2.82 -1.52
C TRP A 338 20.90 3.27 -0.37
N PHE A 339 19.63 3.47 -0.66
CA PHE A 339 18.62 3.72 0.34
C PHE A 339 17.53 2.67 0.22
N LYS A 340 17.29 1.97 1.32
CA LYS A 340 16.21 1.01 1.44
C LYS A 340 14.86 1.73 1.50
N GLN A 341 13.91 1.33 0.65
CA GLN A 341 12.52 1.76 0.79
C GLN A 341 11.92 1.06 1.99
N ILE A 342 11.28 1.83 2.87
CA ILE A 342 10.59 1.29 4.02
C ILE A 342 9.17 1.87 4.13
N PRO A 343 8.18 1.07 4.55
CA PRO A 343 6.86 1.58 4.84
C PRO A 343 6.91 2.51 6.07
N ILE A 344 6.28 3.67 5.95
CA ILE A 344 5.92 4.52 7.08
C ILE A 344 4.59 4.00 7.60
N CYS A 345 4.62 3.46 8.81
CA CYS A 345 3.44 3.04 9.54
C CYS A 345 2.58 4.27 9.90
N ILE A 346 1.52 4.54 9.14
CA ILE A 346 0.48 5.47 9.58
C ILE A 346 -0.44 4.71 10.54
N ALA A 347 -0.31 4.98 11.83
CA ALA A 347 -1.12 4.33 12.85
C ALA A 347 -2.62 4.54 12.57
N PRO A 348 -3.48 3.54 12.86
CA PRO A 348 -4.93 3.71 12.77
C PRO A 348 -5.39 4.86 13.64
N ASP A 349 -6.49 5.50 13.24
CA ASP A 349 -7.15 6.49 14.09
C ASP A 349 -7.56 5.87 15.41
N ILE A 350 -7.69 6.72 16.44
CA ILE A 350 -8.41 6.35 17.65
C ILE A 350 -9.89 6.19 17.27
N PRO A 351 -10.49 4.98 17.33
CA PRO A 351 -11.85 4.77 16.84
C PRO A 351 -12.87 5.52 17.69
N ASN A 352 -13.85 6.13 17.04
CA ASN A 352 -15.08 6.58 17.67
C ASN A 352 -16.08 5.41 17.73
N ILE A 353 -16.63 5.16 18.92
CA ILE A 353 -17.50 4.02 19.20
C ILE A 353 -18.83 4.51 19.74
N THR A 354 -19.93 4.02 19.16
CA THR A 354 -21.29 4.35 19.59
C THR A 354 -22.16 3.09 19.71
N ALA A 355 -22.99 3.03 20.74
CA ALA A 355 -24.02 1.99 20.94
C ALA A 355 -25.04 2.47 21.97
N THR A 356 -26.20 1.82 22.04
CA THR A 356 -27.07 1.91 23.24
C THR A 356 -26.39 1.21 24.41
N THR A 357 -26.20 1.91 25.54
CA THR A 357 -25.41 1.42 26.69
C THR A 357 -26.23 0.89 27.85
N GLU A 358 -27.56 0.95 27.78
CA GLU A 358 -28.48 0.46 28.81
C GLU A 358 -29.52 -0.42 28.15
N LEU A 359 -29.59 -1.70 28.55
CA LEU A 359 -30.48 -2.71 27.98
C LEU A 359 -31.14 -3.57 29.05
N CYS A 360 -32.21 -4.26 28.67
CA CYS A 360 -32.80 -5.34 29.45
C CYS A 360 -32.18 -6.70 29.09
N GLU A 361 -32.24 -7.66 30.02
CA GLU A 361 -31.67 -8.99 29.84
C GLU A 361 -32.29 -9.71 28.63
N GLY A 362 -31.43 -10.07 27.68
CA GLY A 362 -31.82 -10.72 26.42
C GLY A 362 -31.96 -9.78 25.23
N GLU A 363 -31.88 -8.45 25.42
CA GLU A 363 -31.85 -7.49 24.33
C GLU A 363 -30.47 -7.39 23.67
N SER A 364 -30.47 -6.96 22.41
CA SER A 364 -29.26 -6.74 21.61
C SER A 364 -29.11 -5.26 21.25
N THR A 365 -27.88 -4.85 20.98
CA THR A 365 -27.54 -3.52 20.48
C THR A 365 -26.47 -3.62 19.40
N THR A 366 -26.38 -2.59 18.55
CA THR A 366 -25.35 -2.51 17.52
C THR A 366 -24.26 -1.54 17.97
N ILE A 367 -23.05 -2.05 18.11
CA ILE A 367 -21.83 -1.23 18.27
C ILE A 367 -21.41 -0.76 16.89
N THR A 368 -21.33 0.56 16.70
CA THR A 368 -20.77 1.18 15.49
C THR A 368 -19.38 1.70 15.81
N ILE A 369 -18.42 1.34 14.96
CA ILE A 369 -17.01 1.74 15.02
C ILE A 369 -16.75 2.63 13.80
N SER A 370 -16.17 3.80 14.01
CA SER A 370 -15.77 4.70 12.92
C SER A 370 -14.39 5.30 13.18
N GLY A 371 -13.54 5.32 12.16
CA GLY A 371 -12.19 5.89 12.16
C GLY A 371 -11.41 5.32 10.98
N ASP A 372 -10.36 5.99 10.54
CA ASP A 372 -9.55 5.48 9.44
C ASP A 372 -8.64 4.34 9.92
N LEU A 373 -8.74 3.18 9.26
CA LEU A 373 -7.94 2.01 9.58
C LEU A 373 -6.44 2.24 9.28
N ASN A 374 -6.14 3.14 8.34
CA ASN A 374 -4.78 3.40 7.87
C ASN A 374 -4.02 2.09 7.59
N ILE A 375 -2.89 1.85 8.27
CA ILE A 375 -2.11 0.61 8.12
C ILE A 375 -2.82 -0.64 8.65
N ALA A 376 -3.84 -0.50 9.51
CA ALA A 376 -4.55 -1.65 10.05
C ALA A 376 -5.40 -2.34 8.98
N SER A 377 -5.44 -3.67 9.02
CA SER A 377 -6.29 -4.45 8.13
C SER A 377 -7.72 -4.57 8.65
N THR A 378 -7.90 -4.54 9.97
CA THR A 378 -9.21 -4.76 10.58
C THR A 378 -9.45 -3.96 11.85
N TRP A 379 -10.73 -3.65 12.11
CA TRP A 379 -11.22 -3.42 13.46
C TRP A 379 -11.57 -4.77 14.10
N SER A 380 -10.97 -5.07 15.23
CA SER A 380 -11.21 -6.28 16.03
C SER A 380 -11.93 -5.94 17.33
N ILE A 381 -12.91 -6.75 17.70
CA ILE A 381 -13.70 -6.61 18.95
C ILE A 381 -13.56 -7.86 19.83
N TYR A 382 -13.37 -7.65 21.14
CA TYR A 382 -13.15 -8.70 22.14
C TYR A 382 -14.09 -8.55 23.34
N THR A 383 -14.36 -9.63 24.07
CA THR A 383 -15.38 -9.68 25.15
C THR A 383 -14.84 -9.84 26.58
N ASP A 384 -13.51 -9.92 26.81
CA ASP A 384 -12.94 -10.11 28.16
C ASP A 384 -11.77 -9.16 28.48
N SER A 385 -10.86 -9.00 27.53
CA SER A 385 -9.71 -8.09 27.62
C SER A 385 -9.30 -7.63 26.23
N CYS A 386 -8.50 -6.57 26.15
CA CYS A 386 -7.86 -6.18 24.90
C CYS A 386 -6.98 -7.33 24.36
N GLY A 387 -7.18 -7.73 23.10
CA GLY A 387 -6.50 -8.89 22.51
C GLY A 387 -6.88 -10.25 23.12
N GLY A 388 -8.00 -10.32 23.86
CA GLY A 388 -8.48 -11.53 24.53
C GLY A 388 -9.33 -12.42 23.62
N ASN A 389 -10.51 -12.82 24.11
CA ASN A 389 -11.44 -13.63 23.31
C ASN A 389 -12.06 -12.79 22.18
N LEU A 390 -11.69 -13.11 20.94
CA LEU A 390 -12.15 -12.42 19.74
C LEU A 390 -13.63 -12.73 19.49
N LEU A 391 -14.43 -11.67 19.38
CA LEU A 391 -15.83 -11.75 18.97
C LEU A 391 -15.98 -11.64 17.45
N GLY A 392 -15.15 -10.81 16.79
CA GLY A 392 -15.10 -10.71 15.33
C GLY A 392 -14.24 -9.56 14.82
N THR A 393 -14.12 -9.48 13.49
CA THR A 393 -13.33 -8.46 12.79
C THR A 393 -14.08 -7.85 11.60
N THR A 394 -13.71 -6.65 11.18
CA THR A 394 -14.25 -5.94 10.00
C THR A 394 -13.17 -5.14 9.30
N THR A 395 -13.31 -4.86 8.01
CA THR A 395 -12.24 -4.30 7.14
C THR A 395 -12.52 -2.90 6.61
N THR A 396 -13.52 -2.18 7.14
CA THR A 396 -13.94 -0.87 6.63
C THR A 396 -13.79 0.23 7.68
N ASN A 397 -13.51 1.48 7.26
CA ASN A 397 -13.37 2.63 8.18
C ASN A 397 -14.64 2.92 9.00
N THR A 398 -15.81 2.45 8.54
CA THR A 398 -17.04 2.43 9.33
C THR A 398 -17.60 1.02 9.35
N SER A 399 -17.80 0.47 10.54
CA SER A 399 -18.18 -0.93 10.77
C SER A 399 -19.20 -1.07 11.89
N THR A 400 -19.95 -2.17 11.88
CA THR A 400 -20.98 -2.46 12.89
C THR A 400 -20.93 -3.89 13.40
N PHE A 401 -21.15 -4.09 14.70
CA PHE A 401 -21.29 -5.39 15.35
C PHE A 401 -22.59 -5.45 16.15
N GLU A 402 -23.41 -6.47 15.91
CA GLU A 402 -24.56 -6.77 16.77
C GLU A 402 -24.11 -7.62 17.96
N VAL A 403 -24.45 -7.19 19.17
CA VAL A 403 -24.06 -7.84 20.42
C VAL A 403 -25.24 -8.02 21.36
N THR A 404 -25.26 -9.14 22.10
CA THR A 404 -26.20 -9.42 23.18
C THR A 404 -25.43 -9.49 24.51
N PRO A 405 -25.32 -8.39 25.27
CA PRO A 405 -24.56 -8.36 26.51
C PRO A 405 -25.26 -9.16 27.62
N THR A 406 -24.47 -9.67 28.56
CA THR A 406 -24.94 -10.40 29.75
C THR A 406 -24.94 -9.52 30.99
N ALA A 407 -25.89 -9.77 31.90
CA ALA A 407 -25.98 -9.07 33.18
C ALA A 407 -24.78 -9.34 34.11
N PRO A 408 -24.35 -8.36 34.93
CA PRO A 408 -24.92 -7.01 35.07
C PRO A 408 -24.44 -6.02 33.99
N SER A 409 -23.38 -6.36 33.28
CA SER A 409 -22.85 -5.60 32.15
C SER A 409 -21.87 -6.44 31.36
N THR A 410 -21.62 -6.06 30.11
CA THR A 410 -20.54 -6.61 29.29
C THR A 410 -19.69 -5.45 28.78
N THR A 411 -18.37 -5.59 28.91
CA THR A 411 -17.42 -4.62 28.36
C THR A 411 -16.78 -5.20 27.11
N TYR A 412 -16.87 -4.46 26.02
CA TYR A 412 -16.23 -4.79 24.76
C TYR A 412 -14.96 -3.98 24.60
N TYR A 413 -13.92 -4.61 24.07
CA TYR A 413 -12.61 -4.01 23.80
C TYR A 413 -12.43 -3.97 22.30
N ILE A 414 -12.16 -2.80 21.74
CA ILE A 414 -12.03 -2.57 20.31
C ILE A 414 -10.65 -1.99 20.03
N ARG A 415 -9.94 -2.57 19.05
CA ARG A 415 -8.70 -2.01 18.50
C ARG A 415 -8.59 -2.30 17.01
N ALA A 416 -7.73 -1.56 16.34
CA ALA A 416 -7.31 -1.86 14.99
C ALA A 416 -6.12 -2.83 15.01
N GLU A 417 -6.05 -3.75 14.04
CA GLU A 417 -5.02 -4.81 13.93
C GLU A 417 -4.57 -5.00 12.48
N ASP A 418 -3.30 -5.35 12.27
CA ASP A 418 -2.70 -5.65 10.97
C ASP A 418 -2.32 -7.13 10.80
N GLY A 419 -2.49 -7.94 11.84
CA GLY A 419 -2.20 -9.38 11.81
C GLY A 419 -0.74 -9.72 12.10
N ASP A 420 -0.06 -8.90 12.89
CA ASP A 420 1.38 -8.98 13.20
C ASP A 420 2.28 -8.87 11.94
N ILE A 421 1.81 -8.19 10.89
CA ILE A 421 2.49 -8.21 9.57
C ILE A 421 3.53 -7.10 9.44
N SER A 422 3.37 -5.94 10.10
CA SER A 422 4.27 -4.83 9.80
C SER A 422 4.51 -3.83 10.93
N CYS A 423 3.45 -3.22 11.46
CA CYS A 423 3.52 -1.85 11.97
C CYS A 423 2.77 -1.65 13.28
N ILE A 424 1.73 -2.45 13.50
CA ILE A 424 1.03 -2.51 14.77
C ILE A 424 1.65 -3.67 15.54
N ASP A 425 2.15 -3.41 16.74
CA ASP A 425 2.52 -4.49 17.66
C ASP A 425 1.27 -4.86 18.48
N GLU A 426 0.53 -5.89 18.04
CA GLU A 426 -0.69 -6.35 18.72
C GLU A 426 -0.43 -6.82 20.15
N THR A 427 0.82 -7.12 20.53
CA THR A 427 1.16 -7.48 21.91
C THR A 427 1.16 -6.28 22.86
N THR A 428 1.32 -5.07 22.32
CA THR A 428 1.33 -3.81 23.09
C THR A 428 0.21 -2.84 22.71
N ALA A 429 -0.60 -3.17 21.69
CA ALA A 429 -1.71 -2.34 21.22
C ALA A 429 -2.82 -2.16 22.29
N ASN A 430 -3.22 -0.91 22.51
CA ASN A 430 -4.28 -0.53 23.43
C ASN A 430 -5.66 -0.62 22.76
N CYS A 431 -6.70 -0.90 23.55
CA CYS A 431 -8.08 -0.88 23.09
C CYS A 431 -8.84 0.33 23.62
N ILE A 432 -9.79 0.82 22.83
CA ILE A 432 -10.94 1.56 23.37
C ILE A 432 -11.96 0.57 23.91
N THR A 433 -12.68 0.96 24.95
CA THR A 433 -13.72 0.14 25.54
C THR A 433 -15.08 0.80 25.46
N ILE A 434 -16.11 -0.04 25.35
CA ILE A 434 -17.50 0.35 25.57
C ILE A 434 -18.15 -0.67 26.52
N THR A 435 -18.76 -0.17 27.60
CA THR A 435 -19.48 -1.02 28.55
C THR A 435 -20.98 -0.82 28.32
N ILE A 436 -21.68 -1.93 28.12
CA ILE A 436 -23.14 -1.97 28.00
C ILE A 436 -23.68 -2.60 29.28
N ASN A 437 -24.47 -1.85 30.01
CA ASN A 437 -25.13 -2.27 31.24
C ASN A 437 -26.42 -2.99 30.92
N VAL A 438 -26.69 -4.06 31.68
CA VAL A 438 -27.86 -4.91 31.48
C VAL A 438 -28.61 -5.04 32.79
N SER A 439 -29.83 -4.53 32.79
CA SER A 439 -30.76 -4.68 33.91
C SER A 439 -31.46 -6.04 33.82
N PRO A 440 -31.56 -6.81 34.92
CA PRO A 440 -32.36 -8.02 34.95
C PRO A 440 -33.81 -7.73 34.57
N ASN A 441 -34.46 -8.69 33.91
CA ASN A 441 -35.90 -8.60 33.67
C ASN A 441 -36.65 -8.52 35.01
N ASP A 442 -37.69 -7.69 35.08
CA ASP A 442 -38.54 -7.62 36.24
C ASP A 442 -39.11 -9.01 36.57
N ASP A 443 -39.28 -9.34 37.86
CA ASP A 443 -39.97 -10.56 38.29
C ASP A 443 -41.49 -10.33 38.28
N PRO A 444 -42.27 -10.93 37.37
CA PRO A 444 -43.71 -10.72 37.31
C PRO A 444 -44.47 -11.80 38.11
N SER A 445 -43.82 -12.55 39.00
CA SER A 445 -44.46 -13.68 39.68
C SER A 445 -45.63 -13.25 40.56
N PHE A 446 -46.81 -13.84 40.32
CA PHE A 446 -48.00 -13.70 41.14
C PHE A 446 -48.76 -15.03 41.19
N SER A 447 -49.69 -15.16 42.14
CA SER A 447 -50.55 -16.34 42.28
C SER A 447 -51.91 -15.96 42.85
N TYR A 448 -52.93 -16.77 42.57
CA TYR A 448 -54.20 -16.76 43.30
C TYR A 448 -54.22 -17.90 44.32
N ASP A 449 -55.09 -17.80 45.32
CA ASP A 449 -55.21 -18.80 46.38
C ASP A 449 -55.75 -20.15 45.88
N GLN A 450 -56.50 -20.14 44.76
CA GLN A 450 -57.09 -21.31 44.13
C GLN A 450 -56.96 -21.22 42.60
N ALA A 451 -56.99 -22.37 41.92
CA ALA A 451 -57.04 -22.44 40.47
C ALA A 451 -58.48 -22.54 39.92
N ILE A 452 -59.45 -22.90 40.78
CA ILE A 452 -60.85 -23.13 40.43
C ILE A 452 -61.72 -22.45 41.48
N TYR A 453 -62.69 -21.65 41.03
CA TYR A 453 -63.65 -20.95 41.87
C TYR A 453 -65.07 -21.33 41.47
N CYS A 454 -65.98 -21.44 42.44
CA CYS A 454 -67.41 -21.58 42.15
C CYS A 454 -68.04 -20.19 42.02
N ALA A 455 -69.00 -20.01 41.11
CA ALA A 455 -69.61 -18.71 40.80
C ALA A 455 -70.27 -17.98 42.00
N ASN A 456 -70.48 -18.64 43.15
CA ASN A 456 -71.00 -18.02 44.38
C ASN A 456 -69.91 -17.65 45.42
N GLN A 457 -68.64 -17.85 45.11
CA GLN A 457 -67.54 -17.51 46.03
C GLN A 457 -67.30 -16.00 46.08
N SER A 458 -66.62 -15.55 47.14
CA SER A 458 -66.21 -14.16 47.30
C SER A 458 -65.03 -13.82 46.39
N ASN A 459 -64.97 -12.56 45.94
CA ASN A 459 -63.86 -12.01 45.17
C ASN A 459 -62.50 -12.39 45.77
N THR A 460 -61.56 -12.77 44.91
CA THR A 460 -60.20 -13.16 45.29
C THR A 460 -59.20 -12.09 44.89
N THR A 461 -58.09 -12.00 45.62
CA THR A 461 -56.98 -11.05 45.39
C THR A 461 -55.71 -11.85 45.16
N PRO A 462 -54.89 -11.51 44.15
CA PRO A 462 -53.65 -12.21 43.89
C PRO A 462 -52.59 -11.84 44.94
N ALA A 463 -51.70 -12.78 45.25
CA ALA A 463 -50.45 -12.54 45.95
C ALA A 463 -49.33 -12.33 44.92
N ILE A 464 -48.84 -11.10 44.81
CA ILE A 464 -47.65 -10.77 44.00
C ILE A 464 -46.41 -11.11 44.83
N THR A 465 -45.54 -11.99 44.32
CA THR A 465 -44.28 -12.37 44.96
C THR A 465 -43.07 -11.70 44.32
N GLY A 466 -43.21 -11.21 43.09
CA GLY A 466 -42.22 -10.42 42.38
C GLY A 466 -42.41 -8.89 42.55
N LEU A 467 -42.14 -8.13 41.49
CA LEU A 467 -42.26 -6.67 41.47
C LEU A 467 -43.74 -6.22 41.49
N ALA A 468 -44.10 -5.44 42.51
CA ALA A 468 -45.43 -4.86 42.65
C ALA A 468 -45.61 -3.59 41.81
N GLY A 469 -46.88 -3.21 41.55
CA GLY A 469 -47.23 -1.95 40.87
C GLY A 469 -47.51 -2.06 39.37
N GLY A 470 -47.47 -3.28 38.83
CA GLY A 470 -47.83 -3.60 37.44
C GLY A 470 -49.33 -3.57 37.16
N VAL A 471 -49.72 -4.10 36.00
CA VAL A 471 -51.10 -4.12 35.51
C VAL A 471 -51.58 -5.55 35.28
N PHE A 472 -52.80 -5.84 35.72
CA PHE A 472 -53.50 -7.10 35.47
C PHE A 472 -54.41 -7.00 34.25
N ALA A 473 -54.44 -8.07 33.45
CA ALA A 473 -55.38 -8.27 32.36
C ALA A 473 -55.85 -9.72 32.34
N SER A 474 -56.99 -9.98 31.71
CA SER A 474 -57.57 -11.31 31.55
C SER A 474 -58.10 -11.52 30.14
N THR A 475 -58.35 -12.78 29.79
CA THR A 475 -59.21 -13.10 28.66
C THR A 475 -60.65 -12.61 28.90
N THR A 476 -61.38 -12.33 27.83
CA THR A 476 -62.76 -11.79 27.88
C THR A 476 -63.70 -12.69 28.69
N GLY A 477 -64.55 -12.08 29.52
CA GLY A 477 -65.52 -12.78 30.39
C GLY A 477 -65.17 -12.73 31.87
N LEU A 478 -63.88 -12.57 32.22
CA LEU A 478 -63.44 -12.37 33.61
C LEU A 478 -63.41 -10.89 33.96
N VAL A 479 -64.17 -10.49 34.97
CA VAL A 479 -64.15 -9.13 35.53
C VAL A 479 -63.02 -9.04 36.54
N ILE A 480 -61.93 -8.36 36.17
CA ILE A 480 -60.74 -8.16 37.00
C ILE A 480 -60.43 -6.66 37.12
N ASP A 481 -60.02 -6.21 38.31
CA ASP A 481 -59.51 -4.86 38.50
C ASP A 481 -58.07 -4.75 37.97
N PRO A 482 -57.77 -3.90 36.97
CA PRO A 482 -56.45 -3.85 36.35
C PRO A 482 -55.32 -3.39 37.28
N SER A 483 -55.63 -2.73 38.41
CA SER A 483 -54.63 -2.15 39.33
C SER A 483 -54.34 -3.03 40.53
N SER A 484 -55.35 -3.76 41.02
CA SER A 484 -55.25 -4.62 42.21
C SER A 484 -55.26 -6.11 41.87
N GLY A 485 -55.65 -6.47 40.65
CA GLY A 485 -55.82 -7.85 40.23
C GLY A 485 -57.00 -8.56 40.89
N VAL A 486 -57.86 -7.84 41.63
CA VAL A 486 -59.01 -8.46 42.28
C VAL A 486 -59.98 -8.99 41.22
N ILE A 487 -60.29 -10.29 41.29
CA ILE A 487 -61.29 -10.93 40.45
C ILE A 487 -62.66 -10.77 41.11
N ASN A 488 -63.60 -10.17 40.37
CA ASN A 488 -65.01 -10.14 40.76
C ASN A 488 -65.71 -11.40 40.24
N ILE A 489 -65.83 -12.41 41.10
CA ILE A 489 -66.36 -13.73 40.72
C ILE A 489 -67.83 -13.64 40.32
N ALA A 490 -68.61 -12.82 41.02
CA ALA A 490 -70.05 -12.72 40.79
C ALA A 490 -70.41 -12.04 39.46
N ASP A 491 -69.55 -11.14 38.98
CA ASP A 491 -69.75 -10.43 37.71
C ASP A 491 -68.99 -11.08 36.54
N SER A 492 -68.26 -12.17 36.79
CA SER A 492 -67.54 -12.92 35.76
C SER A 492 -68.38 -14.08 35.21
N ASP A 493 -68.22 -14.38 33.92
CA ASP A 493 -68.85 -15.55 33.31
C ASP A 493 -68.18 -16.86 33.80
N ALA A 494 -68.87 -18.00 33.70
CA ALA A 494 -68.23 -19.29 33.92
C ALA A 494 -67.30 -19.64 32.74
N GLY A 495 -66.09 -20.13 33.01
CA GLY A 495 -65.10 -20.43 31.97
C GLY A 495 -63.66 -20.54 32.47
N ASP A 496 -62.76 -20.85 31.53
CA ASP A 496 -61.31 -20.86 31.73
C ASP A 496 -60.71 -19.52 31.31
N TYR A 497 -59.92 -18.92 32.21
CA TYR A 497 -59.32 -17.61 32.01
C TYR A 497 -57.81 -17.67 32.18
N VAL A 498 -57.11 -16.88 31.36
CA VAL A 498 -55.68 -16.63 31.51
C VAL A 498 -55.53 -15.22 32.06
N VAL A 499 -55.13 -15.11 33.32
CA VAL A 499 -54.77 -13.83 33.93
C VAL A 499 -53.32 -13.55 33.61
N THR A 500 -53.02 -12.38 33.05
CA THR A 500 -51.66 -11.89 32.79
C THR A 500 -51.36 -10.73 33.72
N TYR A 501 -50.21 -10.78 34.40
CA TYR A 501 -49.67 -9.64 35.16
C TYR A 501 -48.42 -9.14 34.45
N THR A 502 -48.37 -7.85 34.13
CA THR A 502 -47.23 -7.20 33.49
C THR A 502 -46.66 -6.15 34.43
N THR A 503 -45.37 -6.23 34.75
CA THR A 503 -44.69 -5.24 35.60
C THR A 503 -44.48 -3.91 34.85
N ASN A 504 -44.12 -2.86 35.58
CA ASN A 504 -43.85 -1.53 35.03
C ASN A 504 -42.50 -0.95 35.50
N GLY A 505 -41.56 -1.83 35.85
CA GLY A 505 -40.20 -1.44 36.22
C GLY A 505 -39.35 -1.05 35.01
N THR A 506 -38.03 -1.03 35.21
CA THR A 506 -37.07 -0.67 34.17
C THR A 506 -37.09 -1.66 33.01
N CYS A 507 -37.31 -2.95 33.30
CA CYS A 507 -37.36 -4.01 32.31
C CYS A 507 -38.66 -4.81 32.44
N PRO A 508 -39.78 -4.27 31.92
CA PRO A 508 -41.10 -4.87 32.05
C PRO A 508 -41.12 -6.32 31.57
N ASN A 509 -41.71 -7.19 32.38
CA ASN A 509 -41.90 -8.59 32.08
C ASN A 509 -43.33 -9.02 32.46
N SER A 510 -43.77 -10.19 32.00
CA SER A 510 -45.10 -10.70 32.31
C SER A 510 -45.10 -12.17 32.70
N SER A 511 -46.04 -12.53 33.57
CA SER A 511 -46.37 -13.93 33.86
C SER A 511 -47.86 -14.16 33.70
N GLN A 512 -48.24 -15.44 33.62
CA GLN A 512 -49.63 -15.86 33.45
C GLN A 512 -50.02 -16.89 34.48
N VAL A 513 -51.26 -16.79 34.97
CA VAL A 513 -51.89 -17.77 35.87
C VAL A 513 -53.27 -18.12 35.30
N ASN A 514 -53.56 -19.41 35.21
CA ASN A 514 -54.87 -19.90 34.78
C ASN A 514 -55.84 -19.93 35.96
N VAL A 515 -57.06 -19.45 35.72
CA VAL A 515 -58.17 -19.43 36.68
C VAL A 515 -59.42 -19.97 36.00
N ASN A 516 -60.12 -20.91 36.64
CA ASN A 516 -61.40 -21.43 36.16
C ASN A 516 -62.54 -20.96 37.09
N ILE A 517 -63.65 -20.52 36.51
CA ILE A 517 -64.91 -20.26 37.24
C ILE A 517 -65.94 -21.30 36.81
N THR A 518 -66.42 -22.12 37.74
CA THR A 518 -67.45 -23.14 37.49
C THR A 518 -68.84 -22.60 37.75
N GLU A 519 -69.80 -23.05 36.95
CA GLU A 519 -71.22 -22.88 37.25
C GLU A 519 -71.58 -23.55 38.59
N LEU A 520 -72.71 -23.13 39.17
CA LEU A 520 -73.28 -23.79 40.33
C LEU A 520 -73.94 -25.10 39.90
N ASP A 521 -73.75 -26.17 40.68
CA ASP A 521 -74.49 -27.42 40.48
C ASP A 521 -76.01 -27.16 40.55
N ASP A 522 -76.76 -27.69 39.58
CA ASP A 522 -78.23 -27.68 39.58
C ASP A 522 -78.74 -28.57 40.73
N PRO A 523 -79.53 -28.05 41.70
CA PRO A 523 -79.85 -28.72 42.97
C PRO A 523 -80.66 -30.03 42.89
#